data_AF-A0A6N2S9S7-F1
#
_entry.id   AF-A0A6N2S9S7-F1
#
_cell.length_a   1.000
_cell.length_b   1.000
_cell.length_c   1.000
_cell.angle_alpha   90.00
_cell.angle_beta   90.00
_cell.angle_gamma   90.00
#
_symmetry.space_group_name_H-M   'P 1'
#
loop_
_entity.id
_entity.type
_entity.pdbx_description
1 polymer ?
#
loop_
_entity_poly.entity_id
_entity_poly.type
_entity_poly.pdbx_seq_one_letter_code
_entity_poly.pdbx_strand_id
1 'polypeptide(L)'
;MFGLGYPVSVHGRPGFFLTPVSEAAKDGLMKKCILAVCLGLAGFWGVQAEDSPVANPEKTDEKSGVTLPSGELLSDHVAEAEFTGIIHRKCRFLTSLCPDKCDHAKDFAAFRIIKYLDYRKPGKYGDEKQEQLMIDVNPAHKPILQGADILKKVAALKPGDKVVLHWSHYYMHRDSSSFPERPVISMEPASPSSEKTKD
;
A
#
# COMPACT_ATOMS: atom_id res chain seq x y z
N MET A 1 -33.42 -42.77 -20.31
CA MET A 1 -32.14 -43.44 -20.03
C MET A 1 -31.26 -43.28 -21.26
N PHE A 2 -30.27 -42.38 -21.20
CA PHE A 2 -29.27 -42.18 -22.25
C PHE A 2 -27.91 -41.93 -21.58
N GLY A 3 -26.91 -42.76 -21.94
CA GLY A 3 -25.46 -42.49 -21.95
C GLY A 3 -24.77 -42.29 -20.59
N LEU A 4 -23.99 -43.23 -20.03
CA LEU A 4 -22.64 -43.65 -20.46
C LEU A 4 -21.79 -42.43 -20.85
N GLY A 5 -20.67 -42.08 -20.22
CA GLY A 5 -19.72 -42.79 -19.38
C GLY A 5 -18.39 -42.08 -19.65
N TYR A 6 -17.73 -41.61 -18.60
CA TYR A 6 -16.49 -40.82 -18.66
C TYR A 6 -15.33 -41.57 -19.33
N PRO A 7 -14.52 -40.90 -20.16
CA PRO A 7 -13.13 -41.29 -20.33
C PRO A 7 -12.21 -40.45 -19.44
N VAL A 8 -11.57 -41.15 -18.49
CA VAL A 8 -10.34 -40.72 -17.82
C VAL A 8 -9.24 -40.64 -18.88
N SER A 9 -8.56 -39.50 -18.99
CA SER A 9 -7.35 -39.36 -19.80
C SER A 9 -6.19 -38.92 -18.91
N VAL A 10 -5.26 -39.85 -18.70
CA VAL A 10 -4.01 -39.70 -17.96
C VAL A 10 -2.93 -39.38 -18.98
N HIS A 11 -2.48 -38.13 -19.13
CA HIS A 11 -1.23 -37.84 -19.84
C HIS A 11 -0.59 -36.54 -19.33
N GLY A 12 0.71 -36.64 -19.02
CA GLY A 12 1.66 -35.56 -19.34
C GLY A 12 2.06 -34.63 -18.19
N ARG A 13 2.97 -35.12 -17.34
CA ARG A 13 3.80 -34.31 -16.43
C ARG A 13 4.85 -33.56 -17.28
N PRO A 14 4.89 -32.21 -17.31
CA PRO A 14 6.01 -31.50 -17.95
C PRO A 14 7.23 -31.53 -17.02
N GLY A 15 8.36 -31.99 -17.56
CA GLY A 15 9.63 -32.10 -16.85
C GLY A 15 10.14 -30.74 -16.38
N PHE A 16 10.61 -30.72 -15.13
CA PHE A 16 11.49 -29.70 -14.61
C PHE A 16 12.87 -29.84 -15.30
N PHE A 17 13.19 -28.92 -16.20
CA PHE A 17 14.58 -28.71 -16.64
C PHE A 17 15.20 -27.63 -15.75
N LEU A 18 16.03 -28.07 -14.80
CA LEU A 18 16.94 -27.21 -14.05
C LEU A 18 18.17 -26.95 -14.92
N THR A 19 18.32 -25.72 -15.42
CA THR A 19 19.60 -25.24 -15.96
C THR A 19 20.34 -24.48 -14.86
N PRO A 20 21.62 -24.79 -14.59
CA PRO A 20 22.44 -24.00 -13.69
C PRO A 20 22.79 -22.64 -14.31
N VAL A 21 22.54 -21.56 -13.57
CA VAL A 21 23.14 -20.24 -13.84
C VAL A 21 24.61 -20.32 -13.46
N SER A 22 25.49 -20.19 -14.45
CA SER A 22 26.92 -20.00 -14.21
C SER A 22 27.19 -18.55 -13.82
N GLU A 23 27.76 -18.39 -12.63
CA GLU A 23 28.39 -17.18 -12.13
C GLU A 23 29.68 -16.91 -12.91
N ALA A 24 29.81 -15.71 -13.49
CA ALA A 24 31.03 -15.27 -14.16
C ALA A 24 31.46 -13.94 -13.52
N ALA A 25 32.30 -14.04 -12.49
CA ALA A 25 33.12 -12.94 -12.01
C ALA A 25 34.27 -12.68 -13.00
N LYS A 26 34.49 -11.42 -13.38
CA LYS A 26 35.71 -10.94 -14.06
C LYS A 26 36.06 -9.52 -13.60
N ASP A 27 37.05 -9.47 -12.72
CA ASP A 27 38.34 -8.77 -12.81
C ASP A 27 38.48 -7.37 -13.43
N GLY A 28 39.26 -6.54 -12.72
CA GLY A 28 40.10 -5.45 -13.25
C GLY A 28 39.59 -4.06 -12.85
N LEU A 29 40.37 -3.14 -12.28
CA LEU A 29 41.77 -2.84 -12.54
C LEU A 29 42.29 -1.86 -11.46
N MET A 30 43.21 -2.33 -10.61
CA MET A 30 44.07 -1.45 -9.80
C MET A 30 45.11 -0.79 -10.70
N LYS A 31 45.24 0.54 -10.63
CA LYS A 31 46.37 1.29 -11.20
C LYS A 31 47.11 2.04 -10.10
N LYS A 32 48.42 1.82 -10.15
CA LYS A 32 49.46 2.05 -9.13
C LYS A 32 49.91 3.51 -9.08
N CYS A 33 50.39 3.91 -7.90
CA CYS A 33 51.58 4.73 -7.55
C CYS A 33 51.95 5.94 -8.44
N ILE A 34 52.34 7.09 -7.88
CA ILE A 34 53.72 7.36 -7.42
C ILE A 34 53.77 8.62 -6.55
N LEU A 35 54.71 8.59 -5.60
CA LEU A 35 55.11 9.54 -4.57
C LEU A 35 55.73 10.87 -5.06
N ALA A 36 55.58 11.86 -4.18
CA ALA A 36 56.52 12.91 -3.76
C ALA A 36 56.83 14.09 -4.70
N VAL A 37 56.74 15.31 -4.15
CA VAL A 37 57.89 16.16 -3.78
C VAL A 37 57.38 17.37 -2.96
N CYS A 38 57.92 17.53 -1.76
CA CYS A 38 57.77 18.69 -0.88
C CYS A 38 58.50 19.91 -1.47
N LEU A 39 58.03 21.13 -1.20
CA LEU A 39 58.88 22.33 -1.01
C LEU A 39 58.02 23.52 -0.53
N GLY A 40 58.48 24.23 0.49
CA GLY A 40 58.21 25.67 0.64
C GLY A 40 57.43 26.13 1.87
N LEU A 41 58.17 26.66 2.85
CA LEU A 41 57.69 27.48 3.98
C LEU A 41 57.32 28.91 3.52
N ALA A 42 56.17 29.43 3.99
CA ALA A 42 55.87 30.83 4.34
C ALA A 42 54.38 30.84 4.78
N GLY A 43 53.98 31.33 5.95
CA GLY A 43 54.02 32.74 6.34
C GLY A 43 52.57 33.25 6.46
N PHE A 44 52.06 33.25 7.70
CA PHE A 44 51.15 34.24 8.31
C PHE A 44 50.24 35.10 7.38
N TRP A 45 48.92 34.88 7.41
CA TRP A 45 47.91 35.89 7.79
C TRP A 45 46.51 35.30 7.81
N GLY A 46 45.75 35.69 8.83
CA GLY A 46 44.42 35.17 9.11
C GLY A 46 43.35 35.63 8.14
N VAL A 47 42.35 34.79 7.96
CA VAL A 47 40.98 35.19 7.66
C VAL A 47 40.10 34.25 8.48
N GLN A 48 39.42 34.80 9.47
CA GLN A 48 38.32 34.17 10.16
C GLN A 48 37.17 34.10 9.16
N ALA A 49 37.06 32.96 8.46
CA ALA A 49 35.89 32.65 7.67
C ALA A 49 34.78 32.29 8.66
N GLU A 50 33.75 33.12 8.66
CA GLU A 50 32.54 32.91 9.43
C GLU A 50 31.88 31.63 8.90
N ASP A 51 31.79 30.61 9.77
CA ASP A 51 31.01 29.41 9.50
C ASP A 51 29.54 29.81 9.35
N SER A 52 29.15 30.08 8.11
CA SER A 52 27.75 30.18 7.72
C SER A 52 27.10 28.81 7.97
N PRO A 53 26.03 28.71 8.76
CA PRO A 53 25.38 27.44 9.02
C PRO A 53 24.77 26.90 7.72
N VAL A 54 25.12 25.65 7.42
CA VAL A 54 24.47 24.77 6.44
C VAL A 54 22.95 24.86 6.64
N ALA A 55 22.28 25.54 5.71
CA ALA A 55 20.85 25.42 5.52
C ALA A 55 20.57 24.04 4.91
N ASN A 56 20.28 23.07 5.78
CA ASN A 56 19.56 21.87 5.38
C ASN A 56 18.15 22.31 4.97
N PRO A 57 17.66 22.04 3.75
CA PRO A 57 16.25 22.24 3.45
C PRO A 57 15.47 21.20 4.27
N GLU A 58 14.82 21.69 5.31
CA GLU A 58 13.76 21.01 6.03
C GLU A 58 12.73 20.52 5.01
N LYS A 59 12.70 19.21 4.79
CA LYS A 59 11.63 18.54 4.09
C LYS A 59 10.41 18.61 5.01
N THR A 60 9.58 19.62 4.78
CA THR A 60 8.28 19.77 5.44
C THR A 60 7.38 18.64 4.92
N ASP A 61 7.50 17.47 5.55
CA ASP A 61 6.52 16.41 5.44
C ASP A 61 5.29 16.85 6.25
N GLU A 62 4.41 17.63 5.62
CA GLU A 62 3.05 17.86 6.13
C GLU A 62 2.25 16.56 5.98
N LYS A 63 2.54 15.64 6.91
CA LYS A 63 1.87 14.35 7.04
C LYS A 63 0.51 14.61 7.68
N SER A 64 -0.54 14.49 6.87
CA SER A 64 -1.93 14.38 7.34
C SER A 64 -1.97 13.48 8.59
N GLY A 65 -2.44 14.05 9.70
CA GLY A 65 -2.27 13.53 11.06
C GLY A 65 -3.14 12.30 11.36
N VAL A 66 -3.00 11.23 10.58
CA VAL A 66 -3.53 9.91 10.92
C VAL A 66 -2.53 9.24 11.86
N THR A 67 -2.88 9.12 13.14
CA THR A 67 -2.15 8.24 14.06
C THR A 67 -2.30 6.81 13.56
N LEU A 68 -1.25 6.29 12.94
CA LEU A 68 -1.23 4.92 12.45
C LEU A 68 -1.42 3.95 13.62
N PRO A 69 -2.12 2.83 13.40
CA PRO A 69 -2.33 1.86 14.46
C PRO A 69 -1.01 1.22 14.92
N SER A 70 -0.91 0.93 16.22
CA SER A 70 0.28 0.34 16.86
C SER A 70 0.48 -1.17 16.59
N GLY A 71 -0.15 -1.74 15.56
CA GLY A 71 -0.08 -3.17 15.24
C GLY A 71 1.10 -3.56 14.36
N GLU A 72 1.29 -4.87 14.17
CA GLU A 72 2.24 -5.41 13.18
C GLU A 72 1.73 -5.11 11.76
N LEU A 73 2.55 -4.44 10.94
CA LEU A 73 2.22 -4.21 9.54
C LEU A 73 2.35 -5.51 8.75
N LEU A 74 1.25 -5.99 8.18
CA LEU A 74 1.23 -7.21 7.38
C LEU A 74 1.35 -6.92 5.87
N SER A 75 0.60 -5.94 5.37
CA SER A 75 0.78 -5.42 4.01
C SER A 75 0.36 -3.96 3.89
N ASP A 76 0.89 -3.28 2.89
CA ASP A 76 0.72 -1.87 2.60
C ASP A 76 0.45 -1.69 1.10
N HIS A 77 -0.55 -0.90 0.77
CA HIS A 77 -1.13 -0.83 -0.58
C HIS A 77 -1.34 0.61 -0.98
N VAL A 78 -0.79 1.00 -2.12
CA VAL A 78 -1.10 2.27 -2.79
C VAL A 78 -1.58 1.98 -4.19
N ALA A 79 -2.81 2.38 -4.51
CA ALA A 79 -3.40 2.06 -5.80
C ALA A 79 -4.28 3.20 -6.32
N GLU A 80 -4.32 3.33 -7.65
CA GLU A 80 -5.37 4.10 -8.31
C GLU A 80 -6.63 3.23 -8.40
N ALA A 81 -7.76 3.78 -7.97
CA ALA A 81 -9.02 3.08 -7.89
C ALA A 81 -10.16 3.98 -8.35
N GLU A 82 -11.20 3.36 -8.88
CA GLU A 82 -12.44 4.01 -9.27
C GLU A 82 -13.51 3.75 -8.23
N PHE A 83 -14.15 4.80 -7.72
CA PHE A 83 -15.30 4.66 -6.84
C PHE A 83 -16.49 4.14 -7.64
N THR A 84 -17.07 3.02 -7.22
CA THR A 84 -18.20 2.39 -7.92
C THR A 84 -19.54 2.65 -7.25
N GLY A 85 -19.53 3.17 -6.02
CA GLY A 85 -20.72 3.56 -5.28
C GLY A 85 -20.78 2.99 -3.87
N ILE A 86 -21.92 3.21 -3.20
CA ILE A 86 -22.22 2.67 -1.88
C ILE A 86 -23.02 1.37 -2.03
N ILE A 87 -22.58 0.30 -1.37
CA ILE A 87 -23.23 -1.00 -1.33
C ILE A 87 -23.76 -1.23 0.09
N HIS A 88 -25.08 -1.41 0.22
CA HIS A 88 -25.69 -1.83 1.46
C HIS A 88 -25.65 -3.36 1.62
N ARG A 89 -24.90 -3.85 2.61
CA ARG A 89 -24.91 -5.26 3.00
C ARG A 89 -25.94 -5.49 4.09
N LYS A 90 -26.99 -6.25 3.75
CA LYS A 90 -28.02 -6.65 4.71
C LYS A 90 -27.47 -7.63 5.74
N CYS A 91 -28.01 -7.55 6.95
CA CYS A 91 -27.81 -8.58 7.96
C CYS A 91 -28.31 -9.95 7.45
N ARG A 92 -27.58 -11.02 7.77
CA ARG A 92 -27.93 -12.41 7.40
C ARG A 92 -28.77 -13.13 8.45
N PHE A 93 -29.09 -12.48 9.57
CA PHE A 93 -29.93 -13.04 10.65
C PHE A 93 -29.39 -14.33 11.27
N LEU A 94 -28.07 -14.47 11.37
CA LEU A 94 -27.41 -15.70 11.83
C LEU A 94 -27.06 -15.71 13.32
N THR A 95 -27.41 -14.65 14.07
CA THR A 95 -27.16 -14.57 15.51
C THR A 95 -28.43 -14.15 16.25
N SER A 96 -28.53 -14.50 17.53
CA SER A 96 -29.68 -14.19 18.39
C SER A 96 -29.94 -12.69 18.60
N LEU A 97 -28.95 -11.83 18.32
CA LEU A 97 -29.05 -10.38 18.42
C LEU A 97 -29.62 -9.72 17.16
N CYS A 98 -29.83 -10.48 16.08
CA CYS A 98 -30.36 -9.95 14.82
C CYS A 98 -31.87 -9.67 14.89
N PRO A 99 -32.40 -8.71 14.10
CA PRO A 99 -31.65 -7.70 13.32
C PRO A 99 -31.23 -6.48 14.13
N ASP A 100 -32.01 -6.09 15.14
CA ASP A 100 -31.97 -4.73 15.68
C ASP A 100 -30.78 -4.46 16.62
N LYS A 101 -30.09 -5.50 17.08
CA LYS A 101 -29.01 -5.39 18.09
C LYS A 101 -27.68 -6.00 17.64
N CYS A 102 -27.49 -6.26 16.34
CA CYS A 102 -26.35 -7.05 15.84
C CYS A 102 -25.28 -6.27 15.06
N ASP A 103 -25.52 -5.01 14.68
CA ASP A 103 -24.61 -4.16 13.88
C ASP A 103 -24.00 -4.85 12.63
N HIS A 104 -24.71 -5.85 12.10
CA HIS A 104 -24.25 -6.63 10.94
C HIS A 104 -24.61 -5.96 9.61
N ALA A 105 -25.72 -5.22 9.58
CA ALA A 105 -26.11 -4.49 8.39
C ALA A 105 -25.22 -3.26 8.25
N LYS A 106 -24.51 -3.14 7.13
CA LYS A 106 -23.45 -2.14 6.97
C LYS A 106 -23.43 -1.59 5.55
N ASP A 107 -23.11 -0.31 5.44
CA ASP A 107 -22.84 0.34 4.17
C ASP A 107 -21.35 0.35 3.88
N PHE A 108 -20.99 0.01 2.64
CA PHE A 108 -19.61 -0.01 2.18
C PHE A 108 -19.45 0.88 0.97
N ALA A 109 -18.45 1.75 0.98
CA ALA A 109 -17.97 2.39 -0.23
C ALA A 109 -17.10 1.39 -1.01
N ALA A 110 -17.51 1.08 -2.23
CA ALA A 110 -16.85 0.12 -3.10
C ALA A 110 -15.94 0.83 -4.10
N PHE A 111 -14.73 0.28 -4.26
CA PHE A 111 -13.72 0.79 -5.17
C PHE A 111 -13.19 -0.34 -6.04
N ARG A 112 -13.17 -0.14 -7.36
CA ARG A 112 -12.49 -1.04 -8.29
C ARG A 112 -11.05 -0.58 -8.44
N ILE A 113 -10.09 -1.48 -8.17
CA ILE A 113 -8.67 -1.17 -8.33
C ILE A 113 -8.32 -1.14 -9.82
N ILE A 114 -7.83 0.00 -10.30
CA ILE A 114 -7.38 0.17 -11.69
C ILE A 114 -5.96 -0.33 -11.82
N LYS A 115 -5.06 0.15 -10.95
CA LYS A 115 -3.65 -0.27 -10.93
C LYS A 115 -3.01 -0.01 -9.58
N TYR A 116 -2.03 -0.84 -9.22
CA TYR A 116 -1.18 -0.60 -8.07
C TYR A 116 -0.03 0.36 -8.41
N LEU A 117 0.16 1.37 -7.57
CA LEU A 117 1.28 2.31 -7.63
C LEU A 117 2.44 1.85 -6.76
N ASP A 118 2.14 1.38 -5.55
CA ASP A 118 3.10 0.76 -4.64
C ASP A 118 2.42 -0.39 -3.87
N TYR A 119 3.20 -1.40 -3.51
CA TYR A 119 2.72 -2.54 -2.76
C TYR A 119 3.86 -3.22 -2.01
N ARG A 120 3.66 -3.41 -0.70
CA ARG A 120 4.62 -4.07 0.18
C ARG A 120 3.91 -5.09 1.04
N LYS A 121 4.47 -6.29 1.18
CA LYS A 121 3.94 -7.36 2.04
C LYS A 121 5.06 -7.90 2.95
N PRO A 122 5.41 -7.17 4.02
CA PRO A 122 6.41 -7.64 4.98
C PRO A 122 5.90 -8.85 5.80
N GLY A 123 4.60 -8.92 6.08
CA GLY A 123 4.01 -9.98 6.89
C GLY A 123 3.54 -11.17 6.05
N LYS A 124 3.75 -12.39 6.56
CA LYS A 124 3.32 -13.64 5.91
C LYS A 124 1.83 -13.67 5.59
N TYR A 125 1.01 -13.10 6.48
CA TYR A 125 -0.45 -13.11 6.39
C TYR A 125 -1.03 -11.79 5.86
N GLY A 126 -0.21 -10.91 5.28
CA GLY A 126 -0.68 -9.71 4.62
C GLY A 126 -1.59 -10.02 3.44
N ASP A 127 -2.54 -9.12 3.20
CA ASP A 127 -3.43 -9.23 2.04
C ASP A 127 -2.59 -9.10 0.76
N GLU A 128 -2.92 -9.92 -0.24
CA GLU A 128 -2.36 -9.80 -1.59
C GLU A 128 -2.98 -8.62 -2.35
N LYS A 129 -2.52 -8.37 -3.57
CA LYS A 129 -3.14 -7.40 -4.46
C LYS A 129 -4.59 -7.80 -4.73
N GLN A 130 -5.49 -6.83 -4.70
CA GLN A 130 -6.94 -7.02 -4.83
C GLN A 130 -7.46 -6.30 -6.07
N GLU A 131 -8.57 -6.79 -6.61
CA GLU A 131 -9.29 -6.14 -7.71
C GLU A 131 -10.33 -5.14 -7.19
N GLN A 132 -10.74 -5.28 -5.94
CA GLN A 132 -11.75 -4.45 -5.30
C GLN A 132 -11.39 -4.19 -3.84
N LEU A 133 -11.61 -2.95 -3.38
CA LEU A 133 -11.58 -2.56 -1.97
C LEU A 133 -12.97 -2.12 -1.53
N MET A 134 -13.37 -2.51 -0.32
CA MET A 134 -14.60 -2.04 0.31
C MET A 134 -14.26 -1.37 1.64
N ILE A 135 -14.68 -0.12 1.79
CA ILE A 135 -14.45 0.70 2.97
C ILE A 135 -15.77 0.78 3.75
N ASP A 136 -15.78 0.35 5.01
CA ASP A 136 -16.93 0.54 5.91
C ASP A 136 -17.12 2.04 6.16
N VAL A 137 -18.29 2.58 5.83
CA VAL A 137 -18.59 4.02 6.00
C VAL A 137 -19.34 4.33 7.30
N ASN A 138 -19.56 3.34 8.17
CA ASN A 138 -20.23 3.55 9.44
C ASN A 138 -19.34 4.37 10.42
N PRO A 139 -19.74 5.59 10.80
CA PRO A 139 -18.96 6.45 11.69
C PRO A 139 -18.95 5.97 13.15
N ALA A 140 -19.75 4.97 13.51
CA ALA A 140 -19.88 4.49 14.89
C ALA A 140 -19.04 3.24 15.21
N HIS A 141 -18.37 2.64 14.22
CA HIS A 141 -17.70 1.35 14.39
C HIS A 141 -16.34 1.43 15.11
N LYS A 142 -16.25 0.89 16.33
CA LYS A 142 -15.00 0.77 17.12
C LYS A 142 -14.40 -0.64 16.96
N PRO A 143 -13.07 -0.85 17.08
CA PRO A 143 -12.09 0.04 17.69
C PRO A 143 -11.11 0.77 16.74
N ILE A 144 -11.27 0.62 15.42
CA ILE A 144 -10.63 1.51 14.44
C ILE A 144 -11.67 1.88 13.40
N LEU A 145 -11.96 3.17 13.42
CA LEU A 145 -12.79 3.88 12.47
C LEU A 145 -11.93 4.21 11.25
N GLN A 146 -12.56 4.32 10.08
CA GLN A 146 -11.98 5.14 9.04
C GLN A 146 -11.85 6.58 9.57
N GLY A 147 -10.77 7.27 9.23
CA GLY A 147 -10.59 8.67 9.61
C GLY A 147 -11.80 9.51 9.20
N ALA A 148 -12.22 10.46 10.03
CA ALA A 148 -13.37 11.31 9.72
C ALA A 148 -13.15 12.13 8.43
N ASP A 149 -11.90 12.43 8.11
CA ASP A 149 -11.45 13.01 6.84
C ASP A 149 -11.69 12.06 5.66
N ILE A 150 -11.35 10.78 5.79
CA ILE A 150 -11.61 9.76 4.77
C ILE A 150 -13.12 9.61 4.54
N LEU A 151 -13.92 9.52 5.61
CA LEU A 151 -15.38 9.42 5.49
C LEU A 151 -15.98 10.64 4.77
N LYS A 152 -15.48 11.86 5.06
CA LYS A 152 -15.89 13.08 4.34
C LYS A 152 -15.50 13.03 2.88
N LYS A 153 -14.28 12.57 2.55
CA LYS A 153 -13.81 12.41 1.17
C LYS A 153 -14.70 11.43 0.41
N VAL A 154 -14.98 10.25 0.99
CA VAL A 154 -15.88 9.24 0.40
C VAL A 154 -17.27 9.81 0.15
N ALA A 155 -17.84 10.55 1.11
CA ALA A 155 -19.17 11.14 0.97
C ALA A 155 -19.27 12.19 -0.17
N ALA A 156 -18.14 12.77 -0.59
CA ALA A 156 -18.08 13.73 -1.69
C ALA A 156 -17.92 13.07 -3.07
N LEU A 157 -17.58 11.77 -3.14
CA LEU A 157 -17.33 11.07 -4.40
C LEU A 157 -18.63 10.70 -5.12
N LYS A 158 -18.55 10.70 -6.45
CA LYS A 158 -19.57 10.16 -7.35
C LYS A 158 -19.06 8.90 -8.03
N PRO A 159 -19.93 7.92 -8.31
CA PRO A 159 -19.52 6.73 -9.07
C PRO A 159 -18.81 7.14 -10.38
N GLY A 160 -17.66 6.53 -10.65
CA GLY A 160 -16.78 6.87 -11.76
C GLY A 160 -15.60 7.79 -11.38
N ASP A 161 -15.65 8.46 -10.23
CA ASP A 161 -14.53 9.27 -9.75
C ASP A 161 -13.31 8.38 -9.47
N LYS A 162 -12.14 8.84 -9.92
CA LYS A 162 -10.86 8.15 -9.73
C LYS A 162 -10.09 8.79 -8.58
N VAL A 163 -9.54 7.95 -7.72
CA VAL A 163 -8.79 8.34 -6.53
C VAL A 163 -7.53 7.49 -6.40
N VAL A 164 -6.51 8.04 -5.77
CA VAL A 164 -5.37 7.29 -5.25
C VAL A 164 -5.67 6.95 -3.79
N LEU A 165 -5.72 5.65 -3.51
CA LEU A 165 -5.97 5.09 -2.18
C LEU A 165 -4.67 4.56 -1.59
N HIS A 166 -4.43 4.91 -0.33
CA HIS A 166 -3.40 4.28 0.50
C HIS A 166 -4.09 3.60 1.68
N TRP A 167 -3.94 2.28 1.79
CA TRP A 167 -4.42 1.51 2.93
C TRP A 167 -3.39 0.47 3.35
N SER A 168 -3.47 0.05 4.61
CA SER A 168 -2.61 -0.99 5.13
C SER A 168 -3.42 -2.05 5.85
N HIS A 169 -2.88 -3.25 5.90
CA HIS A 169 -3.38 -4.36 6.70
C HIS A 169 -2.46 -4.53 7.91
N TYR A 170 -3.01 -4.30 9.10
CA TYR A 170 -2.34 -4.48 10.37
C TYR A 170 -2.89 -5.69 11.12
N TYR A 171 -2.04 -6.33 11.90
CA TYR A 171 -2.44 -7.25 12.95
C TYR A 171 -2.35 -6.55 14.30
N MET A 172 -3.49 -6.33 14.93
CA MET A 172 -3.59 -5.60 16.19
C MET A 172 -3.57 -6.56 17.37
N HIS A 173 -2.95 -6.13 18.46
CA HIS A 173 -2.98 -6.79 19.76
C HIS A 173 -3.53 -5.82 20.80
N ARG A 174 -4.70 -6.11 21.37
CA ARG A 174 -5.34 -5.26 22.41
C ARG A 174 -6.08 -6.15 23.40
N ASP A 175 -5.91 -5.89 24.70
CA ASP A 175 -6.67 -6.49 25.80
C ASP A 175 -6.87 -8.02 25.65
N SER A 176 -5.76 -8.76 25.49
CA SER A 176 -5.71 -10.21 25.26
C SER A 176 -6.34 -10.74 23.96
N SER A 177 -6.83 -9.85 23.10
CA SER A 177 -7.37 -10.17 21.78
C SER A 177 -6.37 -9.80 20.68
N SER A 178 -6.51 -10.45 19.52
CA SER A 178 -5.77 -10.10 18.32
C SER A 178 -6.66 -10.21 17.09
N PHE A 179 -6.61 -9.22 16.22
CA PHE A 179 -7.52 -9.12 15.10
C PHE A 179 -6.93 -8.32 13.94
N PRO A 180 -7.32 -8.65 12.70
CA PRO A 180 -6.86 -7.93 11.52
C PRO A 180 -7.63 -6.63 11.35
N GLU A 181 -6.92 -5.64 10.84
CA GLU A 181 -7.35 -4.25 10.80
C GLU A 181 -6.90 -3.60 9.50
N ARG A 182 -7.79 -2.88 8.82
CA ARG A 182 -7.58 -2.36 7.46
C ARG A 182 -7.95 -0.88 7.32
N PRO A 183 -7.24 0.03 8.01
CA PRO A 183 -7.51 1.46 7.87
C PRO A 183 -7.07 1.97 6.49
N VAL A 184 -7.86 2.89 5.95
CA VAL A 184 -7.41 3.76 4.86
C VAL A 184 -6.65 4.92 5.48
N ILE A 185 -5.40 5.07 5.07
CA ILE A 185 -4.45 6.06 5.60
C ILE A 185 -4.60 7.39 4.87
N SER A 186 -4.78 7.35 3.54
CA SER A 186 -5.03 8.53 2.75
C SER A 186 -5.85 8.23 1.50
N MET A 187 -6.50 9.25 0.98
CA MET A 187 -7.32 9.20 -0.22
C MET A 187 -7.19 10.54 -0.92
N GLU A 188 -6.67 10.57 -2.12
CA GLU A 188 -6.51 11.80 -2.90
C GLU A 188 -7.15 11.64 -4.28
N PRO A 189 -7.72 12.70 -4.88
CA PRO A 189 -8.20 12.63 -6.26
C PRO A 189 -7.07 12.19 -7.19
N ALA A 190 -7.37 11.27 -8.12
CA ALA A 190 -6.42 10.98 -9.18
C ALA A 190 -6.34 12.22 -10.07
N SER A 191 -5.12 12.71 -10.34
CA SER A 191 -4.92 13.80 -11.29
C SER A 191 -5.68 13.51 -12.58
N PRO A 192 -6.42 14.47 -13.17
CA PRO A 192 -7.16 14.24 -14.39
C PRO A 192 -6.18 13.77 -15.47
N SER A 193 -6.24 12.49 -15.83
CA SER A 193 -5.53 11.99 -17.00
C SER A 193 -6.10 12.73 -18.20
N SER A 194 -5.27 13.49 -18.90
CA SER A 194 -5.63 14.16 -20.14
C SER A 194 -5.98 13.12 -21.21
N GLU A 195 -7.22 12.64 -21.21
CA GLU A 195 -7.80 12.00 -22.37
C GLU A 195 -7.95 13.07 -23.45
N LYS A 196 -6.90 13.20 -24.27
CA LYS A 196 -7.00 13.89 -25.56
C LYS A 196 -7.93 13.06 -26.43
N THR A 197 -9.17 13.52 -26.57
CA THR A 197 -10.05 13.20 -27.69
C THR A 197 -9.25 13.42 -28.97
N LYS A 198 -9.06 12.34 -29.73
CA LYS A 198 -8.48 12.37 -31.06
C LYS A 198 -9.64 12.27 -32.03
N ASP A 199 -10.14 13.43 -32.46
CA ASP A 199 -10.99 13.55 -33.65
C ASP A 199 -10.11 13.56 -34.91
#